data_AF-A0AAC9HVH9-F1
#
_entry.id   AF-A0AAC9HVH9-F1
#
_cell.length_a   1.000
_cell.length_b   1.000
_cell.length_c   1.000
_cell.angle_alpha   90.00
_cell.angle_beta   90.00
_cell.angle_gamma   90.00
#
_symmetry.space_group_name_H-M   'P 1'
#
loop_
_entity.id
_entity.type
_entity.pdbx_description
1 polymer ?
#
loop_
_entity_poly.entity_id
_entity_poly.type
_entity_poly.pdbx_seq_one_letter_code
_entity_poly.pdbx_strand_id
1 'polypeptide(L)'
;MSGSQDALAKLRATVSTAVSRGQQAAAKAREHGERFRSDNRALAEKVDRRAATPKRDELTSQELLAQTAAFREGAGLSVPTHPSGEELLADAQKVEEADRAKPVPFRKAHSPAGLTTYGDDEDDDFSQERILG
;
A
#
# COMPACT_ATOMS: atom_id res chain seq x y z
N MET A 1 1.21 -12.72 62.57
CA MET A 1 1.05 -11.46 61.79
C MET A 1 1.77 -11.47 60.43
N SER A 2 2.48 -12.54 60.00
CA SER A 2 3.31 -12.51 58.77
C SER A 2 2.58 -12.89 57.46
N GLY A 3 1.55 -13.74 57.50
CA GLY A 3 0.95 -14.28 56.27
C GLY A 3 0.27 -13.26 55.34
N SER A 4 -0.30 -12.19 55.90
CA SER A 4 -0.92 -11.11 55.11
C SER A 4 0.13 -10.23 54.43
N GLN A 5 1.29 -10.01 55.07
CA GLN A 5 2.39 -9.25 54.50
C GLN A 5 3.06 -10.00 53.35
N ASP A 6 3.22 -11.32 53.49
CA ASP A 6 3.75 -12.18 52.41
C ASP A 6 2.81 -12.25 51.21
N ALA A 7 1.50 -12.31 51.44
CA ALA A 7 0.50 -12.30 50.36
C ALA A 7 0.53 -10.98 49.58
N LEU A 8 0.63 -9.83 50.29
CA LEU A 8 0.76 -8.52 49.66
C LEU A 8 2.08 -8.37 48.89
N ALA A 9 3.18 -8.92 49.40
CA ALA A 9 4.47 -8.91 48.71
C ALA A 9 4.41 -9.70 47.39
N LYS A 10 3.79 -10.90 47.41
CA LYS A 10 3.58 -11.71 46.21
C LYS A 10 2.69 -11.00 45.18
N LEU A 11 1.60 -10.37 45.62
CA LEU A 11 0.72 -9.62 44.73
C LEU A 11 1.45 -8.43 44.07
N ARG A 12 2.26 -7.68 44.83
CA ARG A 12 3.07 -6.59 44.25
C ARG A 12 4.07 -7.11 43.23
N ALA A 13 4.72 -8.24 43.53
CA ALA A 13 5.66 -8.87 42.60
C ALA A 13 4.97 -9.32 41.30
N THR A 14 3.79 -9.95 41.37
CA THR A 14 3.06 -10.37 40.17
C THR A 14 2.58 -9.18 39.35
N VAL A 15 2.03 -8.14 39.99
CA VAL A 15 1.60 -6.91 39.29
C VAL A 15 2.79 -6.22 38.62
N SER A 16 3.91 -6.05 39.32
CA SER A 16 5.11 -5.42 38.73
C SER A 16 5.67 -6.20 37.54
N THR A 17 5.64 -7.54 37.61
CA THR A 17 6.04 -8.41 36.50
C THR A 17 5.10 -8.26 35.31
N ALA A 18 3.79 -8.25 35.55
CA ALA A 18 2.78 -8.08 34.50
C ALA A 18 2.92 -6.71 33.82
N VAL A 19 3.11 -5.64 34.59
CA VAL A 19 3.35 -4.28 34.07
C VAL A 19 4.61 -4.24 33.23
N SER A 20 5.71 -4.84 33.70
CA SER A 20 6.98 -4.89 32.96
C SER A 20 6.83 -5.62 31.63
N ARG A 21 6.12 -6.75 31.60
CA ARG A 21 5.79 -7.48 30.37
C ARG A 21 4.93 -6.65 29.43
N GLY A 22 3.92 -5.97 29.96
CA GLY A 22 3.06 -5.07 29.18
C GLY A 22 3.85 -3.92 28.55
N GLN A 23 4.74 -3.31 29.30
CA GLN A 23 5.63 -2.25 28.79
C GLN A 23 6.55 -2.76 27.68
N GLN A 24 7.14 -3.94 27.85
CA GLN A 24 7.97 -4.57 26.82
C GLN A 24 7.16 -4.89 25.55
N ALA A 25 5.96 -5.44 25.70
CA ALA A 25 5.08 -5.72 24.57
C ALA A 25 4.67 -4.43 23.83
N ALA A 26 4.34 -3.37 24.58
CA ALA A 26 4.02 -2.07 24.02
C ALA A 26 5.22 -1.45 23.27
N ALA A 27 6.44 -1.56 23.82
CA ALA A 27 7.66 -1.09 23.17
C ALA A 27 7.89 -1.83 21.83
N LYS A 28 7.82 -3.17 21.83
CA LYS A 28 7.93 -3.99 20.60
C LYS A 28 6.85 -3.64 19.57
N ALA A 29 5.62 -3.40 20.02
CA ALA A 29 4.53 -3.01 19.13
C ALA A 29 4.79 -1.64 18.48
N ARG A 30 5.32 -0.67 19.23
CA ARG A 30 5.72 0.65 18.68
C ARG A 30 6.84 0.51 17.67
N GLU A 31 7.90 -0.22 18.00
CA GLU A 31 9.03 -0.47 17.11
C GLU A 31 8.57 -1.14 15.79
N HIS A 32 7.71 -2.16 15.89
CA HIS A 32 7.13 -2.81 14.72
C HIS A 32 6.25 -1.85 13.91
N GLY A 33 5.42 -1.04 14.57
CA GLY A 33 4.57 -0.05 13.91
C GLY A 33 5.35 1.09 13.25
N GLU A 34 6.49 1.50 13.81
CA GLU A 34 7.39 2.47 13.19
C GLU A 34 8.07 1.90 11.94
N ARG A 35 8.58 0.67 12.01
CA ARG A 35 9.14 -0.05 10.85
C ARG A 35 8.11 -0.21 9.73
N PHE A 36 6.92 -0.70 10.07
CA PHE A 36 5.85 -0.85 9.09
C PHE A 36 5.50 0.48 8.40
N ARG A 37 5.45 1.59 9.15
CA ARG A 37 5.19 2.92 8.59
C ARG A 37 6.35 3.46 7.74
N SER A 38 7.60 3.13 8.05
CA SER A 38 8.73 3.51 7.18
C SER A 38 8.72 2.70 5.89
N ASP A 39 8.49 1.39 5.99
CA ASP A 39 8.49 0.49 4.85
C ASP A 39 7.34 0.82 3.89
N ASN A 40 6.17 1.12 4.44
CA ASN A 40 5.02 1.54 3.64
C ASN A 40 5.25 2.89 2.95
N ARG A 41 5.91 3.85 3.61
CA ARG A 41 6.30 5.13 2.97
C ARG A 41 7.29 4.89 1.83
N ALA A 42 8.29 4.04 2.04
CA ALA A 42 9.27 3.70 1.00
C ALA A 42 8.61 2.96 -0.18
N LEU A 43 7.64 2.08 0.10
CA LEU A 43 6.87 1.41 -0.94
C LEU A 43 6.00 2.40 -1.73
N ALA A 44 5.27 3.28 -1.04
CA ALA A 44 4.46 4.31 -1.68
C ALA A 44 5.30 5.21 -2.59
N GLU A 45 6.50 5.62 -2.16
CA GLU A 45 7.43 6.41 -2.99
C GLU A 45 7.92 5.63 -4.22
N LYS A 46 8.18 4.31 -4.10
CA LYS A 46 8.51 3.46 -5.25
C LYS A 46 7.35 3.35 -6.24
N VAL A 47 6.13 3.20 -5.75
CA VAL A 47 4.92 3.11 -6.59
C VAL A 47 4.67 4.45 -7.30
N ASP A 48 4.78 5.57 -6.60
CA ASP A 48 4.61 6.92 -7.16
C ASP A 48 5.61 7.19 -8.30
N ARG A 49 6.86 6.75 -8.12
CA ARG A 49 7.90 6.81 -9.15
C ARG A 49 7.79 5.74 -10.23
N ARG A 50 6.76 4.88 -10.20
CA ARG A 50 6.63 3.69 -11.06
C ARG A 50 7.87 2.77 -11.06
N ALA A 51 8.59 2.75 -9.93
CA ALA A 51 9.81 1.97 -9.73
C ALA A 51 9.56 0.69 -8.92
N ALA A 52 8.32 0.44 -8.49
CA ALA A 52 7.93 -0.80 -7.85
C ALA A 52 7.72 -1.89 -8.92
N THR A 53 8.54 -2.95 -8.87
CA THR A 53 8.41 -4.11 -9.75
C THR A 53 8.11 -5.35 -8.89
N PRO A 54 6.83 -5.77 -8.81
CA PRO A 54 6.45 -6.94 -8.03
C PRO A 54 7.15 -8.19 -8.56
N LYS A 55 7.68 -9.02 -7.66
CA LYS A 55 8.33 -10.29 -8.02
C LYS A 55 7.43 -11.48 -7.75
N ARG A 56 7.68 -12.59 -8.46
CA ARG A 56 6.97 -13.86 -8.27
C ARG A 56 7.04 -14.37 -6.83
N ASP A 57 8.19 -14.20 -6.18
CA ASP A 57 8.41 -14.65 -4.81
C ASP A 57 7.71 -13.78 -3.75
N GLU A 58 7.23 -12.59 -4.15
CA GLU A 58 6.46 -11.67 -3.31
C GLU A 58 4.96 -11.93 -3.40
N LEU A 59 4.53 -12.84 -4.29
CA LEU A 59 3.13 -13.23 -4.40
C LEU A 59 2.69 -14.03 -3.18
N THR A 60 1.42 -13.88 -2.83
CA THR A 60 0.76 -14.72 -1.82
C THR A 60 0.93 -16.20 -2.20
N SER A 61 1.45 -17.00 -1.28
CA SER A 61 1.64 -18.43 -1.54
C SER A 61 0.31 -19.13 -1.79
N GLN A 62 0.33 -20.12 -2.70
CA GLN A 62 -0.86 -20.92 -3.01
C GLN A 62 -1.39 -21.67 -1.79
N GLU A 63 -0.49 -22.08 -0.89
CA GLU A 63 -0.87 -22.69 0.39
C GLU A 63 -1.67 -21.73 1.27
N LEU A 64 -1.23 -20.48 1.42
CA LEU A 64 -1.93 -19.50 2.24
C LEU A 64 -3.30 -19.14 1.64
N LEU A 65 -3.39 -19.07 0.30
CA LEU A 65 -4.67 -18.88 -0.40
C LEU A 65 -5.63 -20.05 -0.14
N ALA A 66 -5.14 -21.30 -0.24
CA ALA A 66 -5.94 -22.49 0.02
C ALA A 66 -6.41 -22.56 1.48
N GLN A 67 -5.53 -22.24 2.45
CA GLN A 67 -5.89 -22.18 3.87
C GLN A 67 -6.94 -21.09 4.13
N THR A 68 -6.81 -19.93 3.49
CA THR A 68 -7.77 -18.84 3.61
C THR A 68 -9.13 -19.21 3.02
N ALA A 69 -9.15 -19.88 1.86
CA ALA A 69 -10.37 -20.38 1.25
C ALA A 69 -11.08 -21.40 2.15
N ALA A 70 -10.35 -22.41 2.64
CA ALA A 70 -10.89 -23.42 3.54
C ALA A 70 -11.45 -22.83 4.85
N PHE A 71 -10.75 -21.83 5.43
CA PHE A 71 -11.24 -21.12 6.60
C PHE A 71 -12.56 -20.40 6.32
N ARG A 72 -12.67 -19.72 5.18
CA ARG A 72 -13.87 -18.98 4.79
C ARG A 72 -15.04 -19.94 4.54
N GLU A 73 -14.81 -21.03 3.84
CA GLU A 73 -15.80 -22.09 3.62
C GLU A 73 -16.30 -22.67 4.94
N GLY A 74 -15.39 -23.01 5.86
CA GLY A 74 -15.73 -23.51 7.20
C GLY A 74 -16.52 -22.51 8.05
N ALA A 75 -16.33 -21.21 7.81
CA ALA A 75 -17.05 -20.13 8.46
C ALA A 75 -18.35 -19.72 7.74
N GLY A 76 -18.71 -20.38 6.63
CA GLY A 76 -19.86 -19.99 5.79
C GLY A 76 -19.70 -18.64 5.09
N LEU A 77 -18.47 -18.16 4.93
CA LEU A 77 -18.13 -16.92 4.25
C LEU A 77 -17.85 -17.19 2.76
N SER A 78 -18.24 -16.26 1.90
CA SER A 78 -17.98 -16.37 0.46
C SER A 78 -16.48 -16.40 0.17
N VAL A 79 -16.03 -17.33 -0.67
CA VAL A 79 -14.64 -17.31 -1.17
C VAL A 79 -14.60 -16.40 -2.40
N PRO A 80 -13.82 -15.30 -2.37
CA PRO A 80 -13.74 -14.40 -3.51
C PRO A 80 -12.89 -15.04 -4.62
N THR A 81 -13.40 -14.98 -5.85
CA THR A 81 -12.65 -15.40 -7.05
C THR A 81 -11.74 -14.27 -7.48
N HIS A 82 -10.43 -14.47 -7.37
CA HIS A 82 -9.40 -13.53 -7.82
C HIS A 82 -8.58 -14.15 -8.94
N PRO A 83 -8.04 -13.33 -9.88
CA PRO A 83 -7.06 -13.80 -10.84
C PRO A 83 -5.83 -14.35 -10.12
N SER A 84 -5.15 -15.30 -10.77
CA SER A 84 -3.95 -15.90 -10.19
C SER A 84 -2.83 -14.86 -10.07
N GLY A 85 -1.90 -15.07 -9.13
CA GLY A 85 -0.74 -14.18 -9.00
C GLY A 85 0.12 -14.12 -10.26
N GLU A 86 0.17 -15.21 -11.03
CA GLU A 86 0.86 -15.25 -12.32
C GLU A 86 0.15 -14.42 -13.39
N GLU A 87 -1.19 -14.47 -13.43
CA GLU A 87 -2.00 -13.61 -14.31
C GLU A 87 -1.78 -12.13 -14.00
N LEU A 88 -1.76 -11.77 -12.71
CA LEU A 88 -1.52 -10.39 -12.28
C LEU A 88 -0.14 -9.88 -12.72
N LEU A 89 0.90 -10.71 -12.64
CA LEU A 89 2.24 -10.34 -13.12
C LEU A 89 2.29 -10.23 -14.63
N ALA A 90 1.63 -11.14 -15.35
CA ALA A 90 1.59 -11.10 -16.81
C ALA A 90 0.87 -9.85 -17.32
N ASP A 91 -0.22 -9.43 -16.67
CA ASP A 91 -0.93 -8.22 -17.03
C ASP A 91 -0.11 -6.96 -16.72
N ALA A 92 0.65 -6.94 -15.62
CA ALA A 92 1.58 -5.86 -15.33
C ALA A 92 2.66 -5.71 -16.43
N GLN A 93 3.19 -6.84 -16.94
CA GLN A 93 4.16 -6.83 -18.04
C GLN A 93 3.56 -6.27 -19.34
N LYS A 94 2.32 -6.67 -19.68
CA LYS A 94 1.62 -6.14 -20.87
C LYS A 94 1.43 -4.63 -20.80
N VAL A 95 1.09 -4.09 -19.62
CA VAL A 95 0.92 -2.65 -19.41
C VAL A 95 2.24 -1.91 -19.62
N GLU A 96 3.36 -2.44 -19.10
CA GLU A 96 4.68 -1.85 -19.36
C GLU A 96 5.06 -1.87 -20.84
N GLU A 97 4.83 -2.98 -21.55
CA GLU A 97 5.10 -3.10 -22.97
C GLU A 97 4.26 -2.12 -23.80
N ALA A 98 2.98 -1.98 -23.46
CA ALA A 98 2.09 -1.01 -24.09
C ALA A 98 2.54 0.43 -23.84
N ASP A 99 3.01 0.76 -22.64
CA ASP A 99 3.54 2.09 -22.32
C ASP A 99 4.86 2.39 -23.05
N ARG A 100 5.74 1.39 -23.25
CA ARG A 100 6.96 1.55 -24.06
C ARG A 100 6.64 1.72 -25.55
N ALA A 101 5.57 1.10 -26.04
CA ALA A 101 5.13 1.19 -27.42
C ALA A 101 4.42 2.52 -27.74
N LYS A 102 3.97 3.27 -26.73
CA LYS A 102 3.42 4.62 -26.94
C LYS A 102 4.53 5.56 -27.40
N PRO A 103 4.41 6.21 -28.56
CA PRO A 103 5.37 7.24 -28.94
C PRO A 103 5.36 8.31 -27.85
N VAL A 104 6.52 8.60 -27.29
CA VAL A 104 6.69 9.72 -26.36
C VAL A 104 6.16 10.94 -27.10
N PRO A 105 5.14 11.66 -26.58
CA PRO A 105 4.72 12.88 -27.24
C PRO A 105 5.96 13.74 -27.35
N PHE A 106 6.32 14.13 -28.57
CA PHE A 106 7.38 15.09 -28.80
C PHE A 106 7.01 16.30 -27.96
N ARG A 107 7.62 16.44 -26.78
CA ARG A 107 7.71 17.73 -26.12
C ARG A 107 8.47 18.55 -27.15
N LYS A 108 7.74 19.39 -27.91
CA LYS A 108 8.34 20.40 -28.76
C LYS A 108 9.36 21.10 -27.86
N ALA A 109 10.63 20.81 -28.08
CA ALA A 109 11.69 21.59 -27.51
C ALA A 109 11.33 23.03 -27.86
N HIS A 110 11.30 23.92 -26.87
CA HIS A 110 11.23 25.34 -27.12
C HIS A 110 12.42 25.68 -28.02
N SER A 111 12.17 25.71 -29.33
CA SER A 111 13.07 26.25 -30.33
C SER A 111 13.28 27.71 -29.94
N PRO A 112 14.51 28.20 -29.79
CA PRO A 112 14.79 29.61 -29.49
C PRO A 112 14.59 30.52 -30.72
N ALA A 113 13.79 30.10 -31.70
CA ALA A 113 13.45 30.87 -32.88
C ALA A 113 11.93 30.88 -33.03
N GLY A 114 11.35 32.06 -32.81
CA GLY A 114 9.91 32.32 -32.79
C GLY A 114 9.24 32.03 -34.12
N LEU A 115 8.77 30.80 -34.30
CA LEU A 115 7.86 30.42 -35.36
C LEU A 115 6.53 30.01 -34.73
N THR A 116 5.62 30.98 -34.64
CA THR A 116 4.20 30.78 -34.34
C THR A 116 3.57 30.00 -35.50
N THR A 117 3.31 28.71 -35.31
CA THR A 117 2.35 28.00 -36.15
C THR A 117 0.96 28.29 -35.59
N TYR A 118 0.27 29.25 -36.23
CA TYR A 118 -1.16 29.45 -36.07
C TYR A 118 -1.89 28.15 -36.44
N GLY A 119 -2.73 27.67 -35.52
CA GLY A 119 -3.53 26.47 -35.67
C GLY A 119 -4.43 26.31 -34.45
N ASP A 120 -5.64 26.85 -34.61
CA ASP A 120 -6.87 26.62 -33.85
C ASP A 120 -6.93 27.06 -32.39
N ASP A 121 -7.35 28.32 -32.25
CA ASP A 121 -8.41 28.80 -31.37
C ASP A 121 -9.27 27.70 -30.76
N GLU A 122 -9.13 27.47 -29.46
CA GLU A 122 -10.18 26.98 -28.56
C GLU A 122 -9.72 27.29 -27.12
N ASP A 123 -9.60 28.59 -26.85
CA ASP A 123 -9.78 29.09 -25.50
C ASP A 123 -11.22 28.72 -25.11
N ASP A 124 -11.37 27.56 -24.45
CA ASP A 124 -12.56 27.18 -23.70
C ASP A 124 -12.71 28.18 -22.53
N ASP A 125 -13.11 29.40 -22.91
CA ASP A 125 -13.53 30.45 -22.02
C ASP A 125 -14.80 29.97 -21.33
N PHE A 126 -14.62 29.46 -20.11
CA PHE A 126 -15.67 29.32 -19.10
C PHE A 126 -16.21 30.70 -18.71
N SER A 127 -16.86 31.38 -19.66
CA SER A 127 -17.57 32.62 -19.43
C SER A 127 -18.94 32.27 -18.84
N GLN A 128 -19.16 32.69 -17.59
CA GLN A 128 -20.33 32.37 -16.76
C GLN A 128 -21.68 32.82 -17.38
N GLU A 129 -21.66 33.58 -18.47
CA GLU A 129 -22.86 34.05 -19.16
C GLU A 129 -23.70 32.93 -19.79
N ARG A 130 -23.13 31.75 -20.07
CA ARG A 130 -23.88 30.62 -20.66
C ARG A 130 -24.60 29.74 -19.64
N ILE A 131 -24.38 29.92 -18.34
CA ILE A 131 -25.01 29.09 -17.27
C ILE A 131 -26.35 29.68 -16.81
N LEU A 132 -26.63 30.96 -17.08
CA LEU A 132 -27.85 31.65 -16.61
C LEU A 132 -28.71 32.25 -17.74
N GLY A 133 -28.49 31.82 -19.00
CA GLY A 133 -29.33 32.17 -20.15
C GLY A 133 -30.43 31.16 -20.39
#